data_AF-A0A358NA90-F1
#
_entry.id   AF-A0A358NA90-F1
#
_cell.length_a   1.000
_cell.length_b   1.000
_cell.length_c   1.000
_cell.angle_alpha   90.00
_cell.angle_beta   90.00
_cell.angle_gamma   90.00
#
_symmetry.space_group_name_H-M   'P 1'
#
loop_
_entity.id
_entity.type
_entity.pdbx_description
1 polymer ?
#
loop_
_entity_poly.entity_id
_entity_poly.type
_entity_poly.pdbx_seq_one_letter_code
_entity_poly.pdbx_strand_id
1 'polypeptide(L)'
;MRVRFPIPRLLSIACVLILSDGSAVGQTTDKAAAIPVEASALLDAPRPVPKHLSKLFDRMESANRRSQDVFRKLSAAQMSFKPSNGTHTPRWNAEHMAGRQLMFFSQIYHALDPNIPVVNLNPRQMPKDYRPRHPDWDGKQEARFMQRVDDFCRRYAYLLEDIQLEDKLPATPWPSLKALLLQMERHYDEHTANVKKKFALPDWPQE
;
A
#
# COMPACT_ATOMS: atom_id res chain seq x y z
N MET A 1 -52.24 18.52 -8.92
CA MET A 1 -53.29 18.00 -8.01
C MET A 1 -52.70 16.85 -7.21
N ARG A 2 -52.42 17.07 -5.92
CA ARG A 2 -52.03 16.06 -4.94
C ARG A 2 -53.22 15.86 -3.99
N VAL A 3 -53.65 14.63 -3.77
CA VAL A 3 -54.68 14.33 -2.76
C VAL A 3 -54.02 13.53 -1.61
N ARG A 4 -54.47 13.88 -0.40
CA ARG A 4 -53.87 13.66 0.92
C ARG A 4 -54.18 12.27 1.52
N PHE A 5 -53.34 11.91 2.50
CA PHE A 5 -53.53 10.92 3.57
C PHE A 5 -54.86 11.08 4.36
N PRO A 6 -55.27 10.08 5.17
CA PRO A 6 -54.91 10.13 6.60
C PRO A 6 -54.64 8.77 7.30
N ILE A 7 -53.91 8.86 8.40
CA ILE A 7 -53.70 7.89 9.49
C ILE A 7 -54.95 7.85 10.39
N PRO A 8 -55.21 6.74 11.12
CA PRO A 8 -55.47 6.91 12.56
C PRO A 8 -54.67 5.95 13.46
N ARG A 9 -54.60 6.37 14.73
CA ARG A 9 -53.80 5.90 15.86
C ARG A 9 -54.54 4.89 16.74
N LEU A 10 -53.73 4.16 17.53
CA LEU A 10 -53.94 3.65 18.90
C LEU A 10 -54.94 2.50 19.13
N LEU A 11 -54.47 1.41 19.75
CA LEU A 11 -54.82 1.07 21.15
C LEU A 11 -53.90 -0.04 21.69
N SER A 12 -53.39 0.16 22.90
CA SER A 12 -52.63 -0.81 23.70
C SER A 12 -53.58 -1.82 24.35
N ILE A 13 -53.24 -3.11 24.38
CA ILE A 13 -53.62 -4.04 25.45
C ILE A 13 -52.44 -4.98 25.72
N ALA A 14 -51.99 -4.98 26.97
CA ALA A 14 -51.03 -5.94 27.51
C ALA A 14 -51.74 -7.27 27.79
N CYS A 15 -51.06 -8.39 27.52
CA CYS A 15 -51.34 -9.64 28.20
C CYS A 15 -50.05 -10.48 28.27
N VAL A 16 -49.58 -10.68 29.51
CA VAL A 16 -48.60 -11.70 29.89
C VAL A 16 -49.39 -12.95 30.30
N LEU A 17 -48.81 -14.14 30.07
CA LEU A 17 -48.93 -15.44 30.77
C LEU A 17 -48.86 -16.55 29.69
N ILE A 18 -47.79 -17.36 29.57
CA ILE A 18 -47.28 -18.48 30.38
C ILE A 18 -47.37 -19.80 29.55
N LEU A 19 -46.22 -20.50 29.49
CA LEU A 19 -45.94 -21.94 29.34
C LEU A 19 -46.69 -22.81 28.30
N SER A 20 -45.92 -23.50 27.44
CA SER A 20 -45.81 -24.97 27.45
C SER A 20 -44.78 -25.50 26.44
N ASP A 21 -44.00 -26.48 26.87
CA ASP A 21 -43.04 -27.29 26.09
C ASP A 21 -43.69 -28.12 24.97
N GLY A 22 -42.89 -28.46 23.94
CA GLY A 22 -43.12 -29.68 23.14
C GLY A 22 -42.91 -29.59 21.62
N SER A 23 -41.67 -29.83 21.19
CA SER A 23 -41.26 -30.55 19.95
C SER A 23 -41.67 -30.07 18.55
N ALA A 24 -40.63 -29.60 17.84
CA ALA A 24 -40.21 -29.93 16.46
C ALA A 24 -41.03 -29.45 15.23
N VAL A 25 -40.41 -28.56 14.44
CA VAL A 25 -39.95 -28.73 13.04
C VAL A 25 -39.90 -27.35 12.35
N GLY A 26 -38.74 -26.98 11.80
CA GLY A 26 -38.61 -25.84 10.88
C GLY A 26 -37.31 -25.04 11.00
N GLN A 27 -36.23 -25.54 10.39
CA GLN A 27 -35.06 -24.77 9.96
C GLN A 27 -35.53 -23.56 9.12
N THR A 28 -34.92 -22.37 9.15
CA THR A 28 -33.59 -22.08 8.60
C THR A 28 -33.07 -20.75 9.14
N THR A 29 -31.98 -20.77 9.92
CA THR A 29 -31.09 -19.62 10.03
C THR A 29 -29.96 -19.82 9.01
N ASP A 30 -29.89 -18.93 8.03
CA ASP A 30 -28.80 -18.84 7.07
C ASP A 30 -27.45 -18.74 7.80
N LYS A 31 -26.75 -19.88 7.88
CA LYS A 31 -25.32 -19.91 8.08
C LYS A 31 -24.70 -19.34 6.80
N ALA A 32 -24.34 -18.06 6.83
CA ALA A 32 -23.25 -17.59 5.99
C ALA A 32 -22.06 -18.52 6.27
N ALA A 33 -21.71 -19.35 5.30
CA ALA A 33 -20.57 -20.24 5.40
C ALA A 33 -19.33 -19.36 5.56
N ALA A 34 -18.85 -19.25 6.81
CA ALA A 34 -17.50 -18.79 7.06
C ALA A 34 -16.59 -19.80 6.40
N ILE A 35 -16.06 -19.45 5.22
CA ILE A 35 -14.98 -20.21 4.58
C ILE A 35 -13.85 -20.21 5.61
N PRO A 36 -13.43 -21.37 6.14
CA PRO A 36 -12.28 -21.42 7.01
C PRO A 36 -11.08 -21.04 6.14
N VAL A 37 -10.57 -19.83 6.32
CA VAL A 37 -9.24 -19.48 5.81
C VAL A 37 -8.28 -20.29 6.67
N GLU A 38 -7.76 -21.41 6.14
CA GLU A 38 -6.76 -22.18 6.85
C GLU A 38 -5.58 -21.26 7.18
N ALA A 39 -5.35 -21.05 8.47
CA ALA A 39 -4.22 -20.28 8.99
C ALA A 39 -2.85 -20.80 8.47
N SER A 40 -2.80 -22.02 7.94
CA SER A 40 -1.62 -22.62 7.30
C SER A 40 -1.10 -21.80 6.13
N ALA A 41 -1.98 -21.28 5.25
CA ALA A 41 -1.56 -20.51 4.08
C ALA A 41 -0.92 -19.14 4.44
N LEU A 42 -1.15 -18.64 5.67
CA LEU A 42 -0.54 -17.42 6.18
C LEU A 42 0.88 -17.65 6.74
N LEU A 43 1.25 -18.92 7.00
CA LEU A 43 2.52 -19.33 7.62
C LEU A 43 3.52 -19.95 6.64
N ASP A 44 3.10 -20.26 5.41
CA ASP A 44 4.01 -20.75 4.39
C ASP A 44 5.08 -19.69 4.04
N ALA A 45 6.32 -20.15 3.89
CA ALA A 45 7.41 -19.29 3.44
C ALA A 45 7.02 -18.62 2.11
N PRO A 46 7.34 -17.32 1.90
CA PRO A 46 7.03 -16.65 0.65
C PRO A 46 7.56 -17.45 -0.53
N ARG A 47 6.71 -17.69 -1.54
CA ARG A 47 7.17 -18.34 -2.77
C ARG A 47 8.32 -17.52 -3.36
N PRO A 48 9.35 -18.19 -3.92
CA PRO A 48 10.50 -17.48 -4.48
C PRO A 48 10.07 -16.61 -5.66
N VAL A 49 10.85 -15.54 -5.91
CA VAL A 49 10.69 -14.73 -7.12
C VAL A 49 10.96 -15.62 -8.34
N PRO A 50 10.09 -15.60 -9.38
CA PRO A 50 10.31 -16.37 -10.60
C PRO A 50 11.70 -16.11 -11.21
N LYS A 51 12.38 -17.18 -11.65
CA LYS A 51 13.80 -17.13 -12.04
C LYS A 51 14.07 -16.10 -13.14
N HIS A 52 13.17 -15.97 -14.13
CA HIS A 52 13.31 -15.01 -15.22
C HIS A 52 13.17 -13.54 -14.78
N LEU A 53 12.57 -13.29 -13.61
CA LEU A 53 12.36 -11.96 -13.05
C LEU A 53 13.43 -11.58 -12.02
N SER A 54 14.06 -12.57 -11.39
CA SER A 54 15.00 -12.41 -10.27
C SER A 54 16.00 -11.26 -10.45
N LYS A 55 16.71 -11.22 -11.58
CA LYS A 55 17.72 -10.19 -11.86
C LYS A 55 17.17 -8.77 -11.83
N LEU A 56 15.97 -8.53 -12.34
CA LEU A 56 15.37 -7.18 -12.37
C LEU A 56 14.75 -6.82 -11.02
N PHE A 57 14.16 -7.77 -10.30
CA PHE A 57 13.74 -7.57 -8.92
C PHE A 57 14.93 -7.21 -8.02
N ASP A 58 16.02 -7.96 -8.10
CA ASP A 58 17.22 -7.70 -7.30
C ASP A 58 17.83 -6.32 -7.60
N ARG A 59 17.74 -5.84 -8.85
CA ARG A 59 18.16 -4.48 -9.23
C ARG A 59 17.27 -3.42 -8.60
N MET A 60 15.96 -3.57 -8.70
CA MET A 60 14.97 -2.67 -8.08
C MET A 60 15.18 -2.57 -6.56
N GLU A 61 15.27 -3.72 -5.89
CA GLU A 61 15.49 -3.78 -4.44
C GLU A 61 16.87 -3.24 -4.04
N SER A 62 17.89 -3.46 -4.87
CA SER A 62 19.21 -2.85 -4.63
C SER A 62 19.17 -1.33 -4.74
N ALA A 63 18.37 -0.76 -5.65
CA ALA A 63 18.17 0.68 -5.72
C ALA A 63 17.47 1.19 -4.46
N ASN A 64 16.39 0.54 -4.02
CA ASN A 64 15.71 0.88 -2.78
C ASN A 64 16.65 0.78 -1.56
N ARG A 65 17.46 -0.30 -1.44
CA ARG A 65 18.46 -0.43 -0.36
C ARG A 65 19.46 0.73 -0.33
N ARG A 66 19.97 1.16 -1.50
CA ARG A 66 20.84 2.34 -1.59
C ARG A 66 20.13 3.61 -1.13
N SER A 67 18.85 3.78 -1.45
CA SER A 67 18.04 4.88 -0.95
C SER A 67 17.88 4.80 0.57
N GLN A 68 17.52 3.64 1.10
CA GLN A 68 17.41 3.39 2.54
C GLN A 68 18.70 3.76 3.29
N ASP A 69 19.88 3.42 2.75
CA ASP A 69 21.17 3.78 3.36
C ASP A 69 21.41 5.29 3.46
N VAL A 70 20.85 6.08 2.54
CA VAL A 70 20.86 7.54 2.61
C VAL A 70 19.89 8.01 3.68
N PHE A 71 18.64 7.53 3.67
CA PHE A 71 17.61 7.98 4.60
C PHE A 71 17.91 7.60 6.04
N ARG A 72 18.45 6.40 6.34
CA ARG A 72 18.76 5.94 7.71
C ARG A 72 19.62 6.89 8.54
N LYS A 73 20.36 7.78 7.86
CA LYS A 73 21.26 8.76 8.49
C LYS A 73 20.57 10.06 8.85
N LEU A 74 19.36 10.29 8.35
CA LEU A 74 18.65 11.56 8.49
C LEU A 74 17.82 11.57 9.77
N SER A 75 17.95 12.65 10.54
CA SER A 75 17.10 12.96 11.67
C SER A 75 15.67 13.31 11.23
N ALA A 76 14.73 13.40 12.19
CA ALA A 76 13.37 13.86 11.90
C ALA A 76 13.33 15.30 11.35
N ALA A 77 14.22 16.19 11.82
CA ALA A 77 14.29 17.57 11.33
C ALA A 77 14.85 17.63 9.90
N GLN A 78 15.91 16.89 9.61
CA GLN A 78 16.45 16.75 8.25
C GLN A 78 15.43 16.10 7.29
N MET A 79 14.66 15.11 7.76
CA MET A 79 13.58 14.53 6.97
C MET A 79 12.48 15.55 6.62
N SER A 80 12.19 16.45 7.54
CA SER A 80 11.15 17.48 7.40
C SER A 80 11.66 18.79 6.80
N PHE A 81 12.96 18.88 6.50
CA PHE A 81 13.58 20.09 5.95
C PHE A 81 12.88 20.53 4.67
N LYS A 82 12.47 21.80 4.65
CA LYS A 82 11.82 22.47 3.51
C LYS A 82 12.87 23.31 2.78
N PRO A 83 13.42 22.83 1.66
CA PRO A 83 14.46 23.53 0.94
C PRO A 83 13.98 24.90 0.43
N SER A 84 14.80 25.94 0.63
CA SER A 84 14.55 27.29 0.09
C SER A 84 14.45 27.32 -1.44
N ASN A 85 15.08 26.38 -2.14
CA ASN A 85 15.03 26.25 -3.60
C ASN A 85 13.71 25.65 -4.14
N GLY A 86 12.70 25.42 -3.29
CA GLY A 86 11.38 24.93 -3.69
C GLY A 86 11.31 23.45 -4.04
N THR A 87 12.40 22.68 -3.86
CA THR A 87 12.39 21.23 -4.10
C THR A 87 11.66 20.47 -2.99
N HIS A 88 11.13 19.28 -3.31
CA HIS A 88 10.47 18.40 -2.35
C HIS A 88 11.34 18.08 -1.13
N THR A 89 10.75 17.96 0.07
CA THR A 89 11.46 17.55 1.29
C THR A 89 12.05 16.13 1.16
N PRO A 90 13.08 15.75 1.94
CA PRO A 90 13.54 14.37 1.97
C PRO A 90 12.42 13.38 2.29
N ARG A 91 11.56 13.68 3.27
CA ARG A 91 10.41 12.81 3.60
C ARG A 91 9.43 12.63 2.45
N TRP A 92 9.10 13.71 1.72
CA TRP A 92 8.22 13.59 0.56
C TRP A 92 8.82 12.62 -0.47
N ASN A 93 10.13 12.69 -0.71
CA ASN A 93 10.80 11.79 -1.64
C ASN A 93 10.74 10.33 -1.16
N ALA A 94 10.99 10.06 0.13
CA ALA A 94 10.87 8.71 0.69
C ALA A 94 9.43 8.16 0.54
N GLU A 95 8.43 8.93 0.96
CA GLU A 95 7.02 8.56 0.86
C GLU A 95 6.58 8.37 -0.60
N HIS A 96 7.07 9.21 -1.52
CA HIS A 96 6.77 9.13 -2.94
C HIS A 96 7.38 7.89 -3.59
N MET A 97 8.66 7.61 -3.33
CA MET A 97 9.33 6.42 -3.84
C MET A 97 8.61 5.14 -3.42
N ALA A 98 8.47 4.94 -2.11
CA ALA A 98 7.80 3.77 -1.56
C ALA A 98 6.31 3.70 -1.96
N GLY A 99 5.61 4.83 -1.92
CA GLY A 99 4.19 4.91 -2.26
C GLY A 99 3.88 4.57 -3.72
N ARG A 100 4.74 4.97 -4.66
CA ARG A 100 4.53 4.69 -6.09
C ARG A 100 4.75 3.22 -6.40
N GLN A 101 5.84 2.64 -5.88
CA GLN A 101 6.11 1.22 -6.03
C GLN A 101 4.96 0.38 -5.44
N LEU A 102 4.57 0.67 -4.20
CA LEU A 102 3.49 -0.05 -3.52
C LEU A 102 2.17 0.04 -4.31
N MET A 103 1.82 1.23 -4.81
CA MET A 103 0.61 1.40 -5.60
C MET A 103 0.64 0.57 -6.89
N PHE A 104 1.71 0.65 -7.69
CA PHE A 104 1.77 -0.09 -8.94
C PHE A 104 1.70 -1.60 -8.72
N PHE A 105 2.51 -2.13 -7.82
CA PHE A 105 2.55 -3.57 -7.57
C PHE A 105 1.26 -4.07 -6.93
N SER A 106 0.67 -3.35 -5.97
CA SER A 106 -0.61 -3.76 -5.37
C SER A 106 -1.76 -3.76 -6.38
N GLN A 107 -1.79 -2.84 -7.35
CA GLN A 107 -2.77 -2.85 -8.45
C GLN A 107 -2.62 -4.09 -9.33
N ILE A 108 -1.38 -4.43 -9.71
CA ILE A 108 -1.08 -5.60 -10.54
C ILE A 108 -1.46 -6.88 -9.80
N TYR A 109 -1.03 -7.02 -8.55
CA TYR A 109 -1.33 -8.22 -7.76
C TYR A 109 -2.81 -8.36 -7.46
N HIS A 110 -3.53 -7.26 -7.17
CA HIS A 110 -4.99 -7.29 -7.03
C HIS A 110 -5.70 -7.76 -8.30
N ALA A 111 -5.21 -7.36 -9.48
CA ALA A 111 -5.78 -7.79 -10.75
C ALA A 111 -5.55 -9.29 -11.03
N LEU A 112 -4.53 -9.90 -10.43
CA LEU A 112 -4.21 -11.32 -10.55
C LEU A 112 -4.84 -12.17 -9.42
N ASP A 113 -4.94 -11.60 -8.22
CA ASP A 113 -5.58 -12.16 -7.03
C ASP A 113 -6.32 -11.05 -6.26
N PRO A 114 -7.67 -10.98 -6.38
CA PRO A 114 -8.48 -9.94 -5.75
C PRO A 114 -8.43 -9.90 -4.22
N ASN A 115 -7.90 -10.94 -3.56
CA ASN A 115 -7.73 -10.93 -2.09
C ASN A 115 -6.59 -10.02 -1.64
N ILE A 116 -5.70 -9.61 -2.55
CA ILE A 116 -4.62 -8.68 -2.27
C ILE A 116 -5.17 -7.25 -2.41
N PRO A 117 -5.14 -6.41 -1.36
CA PRO A 117 -5.70 -5.07 -1.44
C PRO A 117 -4.86 -4.15 -2.33
N VAL A 118 -5.53 -3.26 -3.06
CA VAL A 118 -4.88 -2.12 -3.72
C VAL A 118 -4.52 -1.09 -2.66
N VAL A 119 -3.25 -0.69 -2.61
CA VAL A 119 -2.74 0.24 -1.59
C VAL A 119 -2.14 1.47 -2.24
N ASN A 120 -2.82 2.61 -2.13
CA ASN A 120 -2.31 3.89 -2.60
C ASN A 120 -1.91 4.80 -1.43
N LEU A 121 -0.61 4.81 -1.13
CA LEU A 121 -0.03 5.67 -0.08
C LEU A 121 0.80 6.83 -0.65
N ASN A 122 0.60 7.15 -1.93
CA ASN A 122 1.32 8.25 -2.58
C ASN A 122 1.02 9.59 -1.91
N PRO A 123 2.04 10.39 -1.58
CA PRO A 123 1.81 11.77 -1.20
C PRO A 123 1.25 12.53 -2.40
N ARG A 124 0.41 13.53 -2.14
CA ARG A 124 0.04 14.51 -3.18
C ARG A 124 1.30 15.23 -3.68
N GLN A 125 1.34 15.59 -4.97
CA GLN A 125 2.41 16.39 -5.54
C GLN A 125 2.43 17.81 -4.89
N MET A 126 3.60 18.41 -4.67
CA MET A 126 3.74 19.76 -4.09
C MET A 126 3.44 20.90 -5.09
N PRO A 127 3.19 22.17 -4.65
CA PRO A 127 3.02 22.70 -3.26
C PRO A 127 1.71 23.51 -3.07
N LYS A 128 1.06 23.67 -1.89
CA LYS A 128 1.51 24.05 -0.52
C LYS A 128 1.10 23.08 0.60
N ASP A 129 0.27 22.07 0.30
CA ASP A 129 -0.47 21.30 1.31
C ASP A 129 0.15 19.94 1.64
N TYR A 130 1.45 19.74 1.40
CA TYR A 130 2.10 18.49 1.77
C TYR A 130 2.04 18.27 3.28
N ARG A 131 1.35 17.20 3.68
CA ARG A 131 1.29 16.71 5.05
C ARG A 131 1.92 15.32 5.08
N PRO A 132 3.03 15.14 5.81
CA PRO A 132 3.65 13.82 5.94
C PRO A 132 2.68 12.89 6.66
N ARG A 133 2.69 11.61 6.27
CA ARG A 133 1.87 10.58 6.93
C ARG A 133 2.34 10.33 8.35
N HIS A 134 3.66 10.43 8.56
CA HIS A 134 4.31 10.26 9.85
C HIS A 134 5.24 11.45 10.11
N PRO A 135 4.71 12.55 10.68
CA PRO A 135 5.47 13.79 10.88
C PRO A 135 6.69 13.64 11.81
N ASP A 136 6.67 12.65 12.68
CA ASP A 136 7.63 12.36 13.75
C ASP A 136 8.72 11.37 13.33
N TRP A 137 8.60 10.71 12.18
CA TRP A 137 9.56 9.69 11.75
C TRP A 137 10.91 10.29 11.33
N ASP A 138 11.98 9.78 11.90
CA ASP A 138 13.32 9.90 11.36
C ASP A 138 13.50 9.00 10.12
N GLY A 139 14.65 9.11 9.47
CA GLY A 139 14.88 8.39 8.24
C GLY A 139 15.08 6.88 8.42
N LYS A 140 15.29 6.35 9.62
CA LYS A 140 15.27 4.91 9.90
C LYS A 140 13.86 4.35 9.84
N GLN A 141 12.84 5.03 10.37
CA GLN A 141 11.46 4.54 10.24
C GLN A 141 11.00 4.60 8.77
N GLU A 142 11.35 5.65 8.03
CA GLU A 142 11.06 5.75 6.59
C GLU A 142 11.78 4.65 5.80
N ALA A 143 13.07 4.40 6.06
CA ALA A 143 13.81 3.29 5.45
C ALA A 143 13.20 1.92 5.77
N ARG A 144 12.67 1.72 6.99
CA ARG A 144 11.94 0.49 7.34
C ARG A 144 10.63 0.36 6.56
N PHE A 145 9.92 1.45 6.30
CA PHE A 145 8.73 1.42 5.46
C PHE A 145 9.09 1.09 4.00
N MET A 146 10.14 1.69 3.47
CA MET A 146 10.68 1.36 2.15
C MET A 146 11.04 -0.13 2.02
N GLN A 147 11.66 -0.73 3.04
CA GLN A 147 11.94 -2.17 3.06
C GLN A 147 10.65 -3.00 3.03
N ARG A 148 9.63 -2.63 3.82
CA ARG A 148 8.34 -3.35 3.81
C ARG A 148 7.65 -3.32 2.44
N VAL A 149 7.88 -2.29 1.63
CA VAL A 149 7.37 -2.23 0.25
C VAL A 149 8.09 -3.24 -0.65
N ASP A 150 9.42 -3.39 -0.54
CA ASP A 150 10.13 -4.47 -1.24
C ASP A 150 9.67 -5.84 -0.78
N ASP A 151 9.49 -6.04 0.54
CA ASP A 151 9.02 -7.31 1.09
C ASP A 151 7.63 -7.67 0.55
N PHE A 152 6.74 -6.67 0.40
CA PHE A 152 5.44 -6.83 -0.24
C PHE A 152 5.58 -7.23 -1.72
N CYS A 153 6.39 -6.50 -2.50
CA CYS A 153 6.65 -6.81 -3.90
C CYS A 153 7.22 -8.22 -4.08
N ARG A 154 8.19 -8.60 -3.24
CA ARG A 154 8.82 -9.92 -3.29
C ARG A 154 7.85 -11.02 -2.91
N ARG A 155 7.05 -10.84 -1.85
CA ARG A 155 6.07 -11.83 -1.35
C ARG A 155 5.10 -12.29 -2.44
N TYR A 156 4.65 -11.37 -3.29
CA TYR A 156 3.64 -11.65 -4.32
C TYR A 156 4.22 -11.80 -5.73
N ALA A 157 5.54 -11.76 -5.89
CA ALA A 157 6.20 -11.91 -7.19
C ALA A 157 5.88 -13.24 -7.90
N TYR A 158 5.48 -14.28 -7.16
CA TYR A 158 5.04 -15.56 -7.73
C TYR A 158 3.81 -15.42 -8.65
N LEU A 159 2.97 -14.40 -8.44
CA LEU A 159 1.81 -14.16 -9.32
C LEU A 159 2.22 -13.77 -10.74
N LEU A 160 3.49 -13.41 -10.94
CA LEU A 160 4.05 -13.00 -12.23
C LEU A 160 4.78 -14.16 -12.94
N GLU A 161 4.66 -15.40 -12.45
CA GLU A 161 5.41 -16.56 -12.97
C GLU A 161 5.21 -16.78 -14.47
N ASP A 162 3.96 -16.67 -14.94
CA ASP A 162 3.62 -16.89 -16.35
C ASP A 162 3.76 -15.63 -17.23
N ILE A 163 4.09 -14.48 -16.65
CA ILE A 163 4.20 -13.20 -17.37
C ILE A 163 5.65 -13.00 -17.83
N GLN A 164 5.84 -12.83 -19.14
CA GLN A 164 7.15 -12.54 -19.71
C GLN A 164 7.52 -11.07 -19.52
N LEU A 165 8.83 -10.79 -19.59
CA LEU A 165 9.36 -9.44 -19.38
C LEU A 165 8.80 -8.41 -20.35
N GLU A 166 8.52 -8.80 -21.60
CA GLU A 166 8.01 -7.91 -22.63
C GLU A 166 6.47 -7.84 -22.65
N ASP A 167 5.79 -8.61 -21.80
CA ASP A 167 4.34 -8.62 -21.73
C ASP A 167 3.81 -7.39 -20.99
N LYS A 168 2.66 -6.90 -21.45
CA LYS A 168 1.90 -5.86 -20.77
C LYS A 168 1.24 -6.44 -19.51
N LEU A 169 1.41 -5.73 -18.39
CA LEU A 169 0.78 -6.08 -17.13
C LEU A 169 -0.66 -5.55 -17.04
N PRO A 170 -1.55 -6.23 -16.28
CA PRO A 170 -2.89 -5.73 -16.01
C PRO A 170 -2.86 -4.49 -15.11
N ALA A 171 -3.92 -3.69 -15.16
CA ALA A 171 -4.17 -2.56 -14.24
C ALA A 171 -3.05 -1.51 -14.15
N THR A 172 -2.21 -1.39 -15.18
CA THR A 172 -1.10 -0.43 -15.21
C THR A 172 -0.93 0.23 -16.58
N PRO A 173 -0.46 1.49 -16.63
CA PRO A 173 -0.15 2.16 -17.90
C PRO A 173 1.18 1.72 -18.52
N TRP A 174 2.00 0.93 -17.81
CA TRP A 174 3.32 0.52 -18.30
C TRP A 174 3.22 -0.39 -19.54
N PRO A 175 4.07 -0.19 -20.56
CA PRO A 175 4.01 -0.98 -21.79
C PRO A 175 4.45 -2.44 -21.58
N SER A 176 5.33 -2.71 -20.61
CA SER A 176 5.75 -4.06 -20.26
C SER A 176 6.19 -4.19 -18.79
N LEU A 177 6.25 -5.43 -18.28
CA LEU A 177 6.79 -5.73 -16.95
C LEU A 177 8.24 -5.24 -16.78
N LYS A 178 9.07 -5.44 -17.80
CA LYS A 178 10.45 -4.95 -17.84
C LYS A 178 10.52 -3.42 -17.73
N ALA A 179 9.64 -2.71 -18.44
CA ALA A 179 9.59 -1.25 -18.38
C ALA A 179 9.26 -0.77 -16.96
N LEU A 180 8.30 -1.39 -16.29
CA LEU A 180 7.98 -1.09 -14.89
C LEU A 180 9.18 -1.35 -13.97
N LEU A 181 9.81 -2.52 -14.03
CA LEU A 181 10.91 -2.90 -13.12
C LEU A 181 12.12 -1.96 -13.30
N LEU A 182 12.50 -1.67 -14.54
CA LEU A 182 13.58 -0.71 -14.83
C LEU A 182 13.21 0.72 -14.39
N GLN A 183 11.94 1.10 -14.52
CA GLN A 183 11.49 2.39 -14.03
C GLN A 183 11.58 2.49 -12.51
N MET A 184 11.25 1.44 -11.76
CA MET A 184 11.34 1.47 -10.30
C MET A 184 12.80 1.61 -9.84
N GLU A 185 13.75 0.91 -10.47
CA GLU A 185 15.18 1.13 -10.23
C GLU A 185 15.58 2.60 -10.45
N ARG A 186 15.25 3.16 -11.62
CA ARG A 186 15.57 4.56 -11.96
C ARG A 186 14.90 5.55 -11.01
N HIS A 187 13.65 5.30 -10.65
CA HIS A 187 12.85 6.15 -9.76
C HIS A 187 13.53 6.32 -8.41
N TYR A 188 14.02 5.22 -7.82
CA TYR A 188 14.79 5.28 -6.58
C TYR A 188 16.09 6.08 -6.75
N ASP A 189 16.87 5.78 -7.78
CA ASP A 189 18.16 6.43 -7.99
C ASP A 189 18.02 7.95 -8.22
N GLU A 190 17.05 8.40 -9.03
CA GLU A 190 16.81 9.81 -9.33
C GLU A 190 16.36 10.60 -8.09
N HIS A 191 15.34 10.10 -7.37
CA HIS A 191 14.85 10.78 -6.18
C HIS A 191 15.87 10.76 -5.03
N THR A 192 16.67 9.70 -4.91
CA THR A 192 17.77 9.64 -3.95
C THR A 192 18.86 10.65 -4.27
N ALA A 193 19.24 10.79 -5.54
CA ALA A 193 20.19 11.81 -5.98
C ALA A 193 19.67 13.23 -5.65
N ASN A 194 18.37 13.47 -5.83
CA ASN A 194 17.74 14.74 -5.47
C ASN A 194 17.74 15.01 -3.97
N VAL A 195 17.66 13.97 -3.12
CA VAL A 195 17.83 14.13 -1.67
C VAL A 195 19.27 14.45 -1.32
N LYS A 196 20.26 13.70 -1.84
CA LYS A 196 21.68 13.95 -1.57
C LYS A 196 22.12 15.37 -1.91
N LYS A 197 21.61 15.96 -3.00
CA LYS A 197 21.88 17.36 -3.38
C LYS A 197 21.52 18.36 -2.28
N LYS A 198 20.57 18.03 -1.39
CA LYS A 198 20.13 18.92 -0.31
C LYS A 198 21.15 19.05 0.80
N PHE A 199 21.99 18.04 1.00
CA PHE A 199 23.00 18.06 2.06
C PHE A 199 24.06 19.14 1.84
N ALA A 200 24.17 19.64 0.61
CA ALA A 200 25.06 20.75 0.25
C ALA A 200 24.36 22.12 0.27
N LEU A 201 23.08 22.20 0.64
CA LEU A 201 22.38 23.49 0.71
C LEU A 201 22.83 24.27 1.95
N PRO A 202 23.00 25.60 1.86
CA PRO A 202 23.42 26.42 2.99
C PRO A 202 22.48 26.37 4.20
N ASP A 203 21.19 26.13 3.95
CA ASP A 203 20.12 26.04 4.94
C ASP A 203 19.86 24.60 5.44
N TRP A 204 20.70 23.63 5.06
CA TRP A 204 20.57 22.25 5.54
C TRP A 204 20.78 22.15 7.07
N PRO A 205 19.91 21.46 7.83
CA PRO A 205 20.05 21.31 9.28
C PRO A 205 21.33 20.57 9.68
N GLN A 206 22.16 21.17 10.55
CA GLN A 206 23.52 20.72 10.92
C GLN A 206 23.60 19.81 12.17
N GLU A 207 22.47 19.31 12.64
CA GLU A 207 22.41 18.44 13.84
C GLU A 207 23.02 17.05 13.66
#